data_AF-A0A4Q9VY79-F1
#
_entry.id   AF-A0A4Q9VY79-F1
#
_cell.length_a   1.000
_cell.length_b   1.000
_cell.length_c   1.000
_cell.angle_alpha   90.00
_cell.angle_beta   90.00
_cell.angle_gamma   90.00
#
_symmetry.space_group_name_H-M   'P 1'
#
loop_
_entity.id
_entity.type
_entity.pdbx_description
1 polymer ?
#
loop_
_entity_poly.entity_id
_entity_poly.type
_entity_poly.pdbx_seq_one_letter_code
_entity_poly.pdbx_strand_id
1 'polypeptide(L)' 'MTSWKVCYRSKDLECVDKYATLELAVEATYSLLDLGYEVVSIGTWPFTSMIPAEEILRNYGPLRRRGA' A
#
# COMPACT_ATOMS: atom_id res chain seq x y z
N MET A 1 18.47 -2.95 -5.61
CA MET A 1 17.69 -2.58 -4.42
C MET A 1 16.23 -2.92 -4.70
N THR A 2 15.59 -3.64 -3.80
CA THR A 2 14.18 -4.02 -3.93
C THR A 2 13.31 -2.86 -3.44
N SER A 3 12.60 -2.20 -4.34
CA SER A 3 11.62 -1.17 -3.98
C SER A 3 10.24 -1.80 -3.77
N TRP A 4 9.53 -1.36 -2.74
CA TRP A 4 8.11 -1.65 -2.54
C TRP A 4 7.26 -0.73 -3.41
N LYS A 5 6.11 -1.20 -3.85
CA LYS A 5 5.21 -0.47 -4.75
C LYS A 5 3.79 -0.54 -4.22
N VAL A 6 3.05 0.57 -4.31
CA VAL A 6 1.63 0.64 -3.99
C VAL A 6 0.87 0.88 -5.30
N CYS A 7 -0.02 -0.05 -5.64
CA CYS A 7 -0.92 0.07 -6.78
C CYS A 7 -2.28 0.57 -6.30
N TYR A 8 -2.78 1.65 -6.88
CA TYR A 8 -4.07 2.25 -6.52
C TYR A 8 -4.74 2.85 -7.75
N ARG A 9 -6.06 3.05 -7.68
CA ARG A 9 -6.83 3.72 -8.72
C ARG A 9 -7.11 5.17 -8.34
N SER A 10 -6.82 6.06 -9.28
CA SER A 10 -7.18 7.46 -9.24
C SER A 10 -8.14 7.73 -10.39
N LYS A 11 -9.42 7.91 -10.07
CA LYS A 11 -10.51 7.99 -11.06
C LYS A 11 -10.53 6.71 -11.91
N ASP A 12 -10.11 6.81 -13.17
CA ASP A 12 -10.11 5.73 -14.16
C ASP A 12 -8.69 5.27 -14.54
N LEU A 13 -7.66 5.70 -13.80
CA LEU A 13 -6.26 5.37 -14.06
C LEU A 13 -5.67 4.53 -12.93
N GLU A 14 -4.94 3.48 -13.32
CA GLU A 14 -4.08 2.74 -12.39
C GLU A 14 -2.76 3.48 -12.19
N CYS A 15 -2.47 3.79 -10.92
CA CYS A 15 -1.27 4.49 -10.48
C CYS A 15 -0.38 3.55 -9.67
N VAL A 16 0.94 3.77 -9.76
CA VAL A 16 1.94 2.98 -9.03
C VAL A 16 2.99 3.89 -8.42
N ASP A 17 3.00 3.95 -7.10
CA ASP A 17 4.01 4.69 -6.33
C ASP A 17 5.07 3.75 -5.76
N LYS A 18 6.31 4.24 -5.58
CA LYS A 18 7.47 3.46 -5.14
C LYS A 18 7.95 3.94 -3.77
N TYR A 19 8.28 2.99 -2.90
CA TYR A 19 8.74 3.22 -1.55
C TYR A 19 9.99 2.38 -1.25
N ALA A 20 10.84 2.89 -0.37
CA ALA A 20 12.09 2.23 0.02
C ALA A 20 11.85 1.00 0.90
N THR A 21 10.80 0.99 1.71
CA THR A 21 10.49 -0.07 2.69
C THR A 21 9.01 -0.46 2.65
N LEU A 22 8.69 -1.61 3.28
CA LEU A 22 7.31 -2.08 3.41
C LEU A 22 6.49 -1.12 4.27
N GLU A 23 7.07 -0.64 5.38
CA GLU A 23 6.42 0.24 6.34
C GLU A 23 5.95 1.52 5.66
N LEU A 24 6.80 2.14 4.83
CA LEU A 24 6.44 3.33 4.06
C LEU A 24 5.34 3.05 3.03
N ALA A 25 5.35 1.88 2.39
CA ALA A 25 4.30 1.49 1.45
C ALA A 25 2.96 1.26 2.17
N VAL A 26 2.99 0.70 3.38
CA VAL A 26 1.81 0.49 4.24
C VAL A 26 1.26 1.83 4.73
N GLU A 27 2.11 2.74 5.21
CA GLU A 27 1.71 4.10 5.60
C GLU A 27 1.05 4.84 4.43
N ALA A 28 1.68 4.80 3.26
CA ALA A 28 1.12 5.41 2.06
C ALA A 28 -0.23 4.80 1.66
N THR A 29 -0.41 3.49 1.84
CA THR A 29 -1.70 2.83 1.61
C THR A 29 -2.80 3.42 2.47
N TYR A 30 -2.54 3.67 3.77
CA TYR A 30 -3.51 4.34 4.63
C TYR A 30 -3.77 5.79 4.20
N SER A 31 -2.73 6.55 3.84
CA SER A 31 -2.91 7.91 3.34
C SER A 31 -3.76 7.96 2.07
N LEU A 32 -3.56 7.03 1.14
CA LEU A 32 -4.35 6.93 -0.08
C LEU A 32 -5.82 6.58 0.21
N LEU A 33 -6.06 5.64 1.13
CA LEU A 33 -7.42 5.29 1.56
C LEU A 33 -8.12 6.47 2.26
N ASP A 34 -7.42 7.20 3.13
CA ASP A 34 -7.97 8.39 3.81
C ASP A 34 -8.30 9.52 2.81
N LEU A 35 -7.57 9.60 1.70
CA LEU A 35 -7.83 10.52 0.58
C LEU A 35 -8.96 10.03 -0.35
N GLY A 36 -9.50 8.83 -0.12
CA GLY A 36 -10.59 8.25 -0.90
C GLY A 36 -10.15 7.51 -2.16
N TYR A 37 -8.87 7.18 -2.31
CA TYR A 37 -8.39 6.34 -3.41
C TYR A 37 -8.65 4.86 -3.14
N GLU A 38 -8.89 4.09 -4.20
CA GLU A 38 -9.00 2.63 -4.14
C GLU A 38 -7.60 2.02 -4.22
N VAL A 39 -7.05 1.53 -3.11
CA VAL A 39 -5.76 0.81 -3.14
C VAL A 39 -6.02 -0.65 -3.52
N VAL A 40 -5.30 -1.15 -4.52
CA VAL A 40 -5.44 -2.51 -5.06
C VAL A 40 -4.47 -3.46 -4.34
N SER A 41 -3.18 -3.11 -4.30
CA SER A 41 -2.16 -3.98 -3.73
C SER A 41 -0.85 -3.26 -3.38
N ILE A 42 -0.04 -3.91 -2.54
CA ILE A 42 1.37 -3.56 -2.31
C ILE A 42 2.23 -4.73 -2.77
N GLY A 43 3.38 -4.48 -3.40
CA GLY A 43 4.30 -5.55 -3.74
C GLY A 43 5.71 -5.09 -4.07
N THR A 44 6.61 -6.05 -4.26
CA THR A 44 7.96 -5.79 -4.78
C THR A 44 8.03 -6.20 -6.25
N TRP A 45 8.96 -5.61 -7.02
CA TRP A 45 9.23 -6.04 -8.40
C TRP A 45 10.43 -7.00 -8.43
N PRO A 46 10.43 -8.07 -9.26
CA PRO A 46 9.32 -8.55 -10.09
C PRO A 46 8.16 -8.98 -9.20
N PHE A 47 6.92 -8.92 -9.67
CA PHE A 47 5.66 -9.16 -8.92
C PHE A 47 5.54 -10.59 -8.34
N THR A 48 6.57 -11.08 -7.66
CA THR A 48 6.67 -12.39 -7.03
C THR A 48 5.97 -12.39 -5.68
N SER A 49 5.68 -11.22 -5.13
CA SER A 49 4.97 -11.06 -3.86
C SER A 49 4.09 -9.82 -3.95
N MET A 50 2.79 -10.04 -4.16
CA MET A 50 1.75 -9.02 -4.12
C MET A 50 0.86 -9.32 -2.92
N ILE A 51 0.66 -8.30 -2.08
CA ILE A 51 -0.18 -8.34 -0.89
C ILE A 51 -1.40 -7.46 -1.22
N PRO A 52 -2.62 -8.03 -1.28
CA PRO A 52 -3.84 -7.26 -1.49
C PRO A 52 -4.06 -6.23 -0.38
N ALA A 53 -4.66 -5.08 -0.71
CA ALA A 53 -4.95 -4.03 0.26
C ALA A 53 -5.74 -4.55 1.48
N GLU A 54 -6.71 -5.46 1.27
CA GLU A 54 -7.48 -6.09 2.34
C GLU A 54 -6.61 -6.85 3.34
N GLU A 55 -5.58 -7.56 2.84
CA GLU A 55 -4.64 -8.30 3.68
C GLU A 55 -3.74 -7.34 4.47
N ILE A 56 -3.36 -6.20 3.88
CA ILE A 56 -2.62 -5.15 4.57
C ILE A 56 -3.45 -4.56 5.71
N LEU A 57 -4.71 -4.23 5.44
CA LEU A 57 -5.62 -3.69 6.45
C LEU A 57 -5.86 -4.67 7.59
N ARG A 58 -5.95 -5.97 7.29
CA ARG A 58 -6.13 -7.02 8.30
C ARG A 58 -4.89 -7.22 9.19
N ASN A 59 -3.71 -7.28 8.58
CA ASN A 59 -2.47 -7.63 9.28
C ASN A 59 -1.77 -6.43 9.91
N TYR A 60 -1.90 -5.24 9.30
CA TYR A 60 -1.19 -4.03 9.70
C TYR A 60 -2.13 -2.93 10.23
N GLY A 61 -3.45 -3.07 10.10
CA GLY A 61 -4.45 -2.14 10.65
C GLY A 61 -4.35 -1.86 12.15
N PRO A 62 -3.99 -2.83 13.00
CA PRO A 62 -3.80 -2.59 14.44
C PRO A 62 -2.58 -1.71 14.76
N LEU A 63 -1.59 -1.62 13.88
CA LEU A 63 -0.38 -0.83 14.11
C LEU A 63 -0.67 0.67 14.11
N ARG A 64 -1.68 1.13 13.35
CA ARG A 64 -2.10 2.54 13.32
C ARG A 64 -2.72 3.01 14.63
N ARG A 65 -3.25 2.11 15.47
CA ARG A 65 -3.85 2.45 16.77
C ARG A 65 -2.87 2.44 17.95
N ARG A 66 -1.61 2.04 17.75
CA ARG A 66 -0.59 2.01 18.82
C ARG A 66 0.32 3.25 18.84
N GLY A 67 0.04 4.25 18.01
CA GLY A 67 0.84 5.48 17.88
C GLY A 67 0.04 6.78 18.02
N ALA A 68 -1.07 6.76 18.78
CA ALA A 68 -1.79 7.97 19.20
C ALA A 68 -1.74 8.09 20.72
#